data_AF-A0A7C0U684-F1
#
_entry.id   AF-A0A7C0U684-F1
#
_cell.length_a   1.000
_cell.length_b   1.000
_cell.length_c   1.000
_cell.angle_alpha   90.00
_cell.angle_beta   90.00
_cell.angle_gamma   90.00
#
_symmetry.space_group_name_H-M   'P 1'
#
loop_
_entity.id
_entity.type
_entity.pdbx_description
1 polymer ?
#
loop_
_entity_poly.entity_id
_entity_poly.type
_entity_poly.pdbx_seq_one_letter_code
_entity_poly.pdbx_strand_id
1 'polypeptide(L)'
;PALLRMARYLKMDPHTLLKMGIEAKEFAESLIYPDEWVHVEFDWIKRDPQGRLMGYVYVRGGMLNALLIENGYARARLSFPFPMRPKKDWILLEFPYLERKAKRGKRGLWKYGRF
;
A
#
# COMPACT_ATOMS: atom_id res chain seq x y z
N PRO A 1 5.29 -23.36 1.23
CA PRO A 1 4.30 -22.26 1.42
C PRO A 1 4.85 -20.90 1.00
N ALA A 2 4.01 -19.99 0.50
CA ALA A 2 4.43 -18.67 0.00
C ALA A 2 5.11 -17.80 1.08
N LEU A 3 4.61 -17.85 2.32
CA LEU A 3 5.17 -17.14 3.47
C LEU A 3 6.64 -17.50 3.71
N LEU A 4 6.98 -18.79 3.79
CA LEU A 4 8.36 -19.24 4.03
C LEU A 4 9.32 -18.82 2.92
N ARG A 5 8.86 -18.79 1.66
CA ARG A 5 9.67 -18.32 0.52
C ARG A 5 9.94 -16.82 0.63
N MET A 6 8.93 -16.02 0.97
CA MET A 6 9.08 -14.58 1.14
C MET A 6 9.96 -14.25 2.36
N ALA A 7 9.76 -14.93 3.48
CA ALA A 7 10.58 -14.80 4.69
C ALA A 7 12.07 -15.02 4.38
N ARG A 8 12.40 -16.08 3.64
CA ARG A 8 13.78 -16.33 3.16
C ARG A 8 14.31 -15.21 2.28
N TYR A 9 13.53 -14.74 1.30
CA TYR A 9 13.93 -13.65 0.40
C TYR A 9 14.23 -12.35 1.16
N LEU A 10 13.36 -12.01 2.12
CA LEU A 10 13.50 -10.82 2.95
C LEU A 10 14.55 -11.00 4.07
N LYS A 11 15.10 -12.20 4.27
CA LYS A 11 15.95 -12.56 5.41
C LYS A 11 15.27 -12.18 6.75
N MET A 12 14.01 -12.55 6.88
CA MET A 12 13.16 -12.22 8.02
C MET A 12 12.56 -13.50 8.60
N ASP A 13 12.38 -13.53 9.92
CA ASP A 13 11.66 -14.60 10.60
C ASP A 13 10.20 -14.67 10.10
N PRO A 14 9.66 -15.87 9.76
CA PRO A 14 8.30 -16.00 9.25
C PRO A 14 7.21 -15.49 10.20
N HIS A 15 7.40 -15.58 11.51
CA HIS A 15 6.43 -15.09 12.49
C HIS A 15 6.42 -13.55 12.49
N THR A 16 7.58 -12.92 12.39
CA THR A 16 7.72 -11.47 12.19
C THR A 16 7.04 -11.01 10.91
N LEU A 17 7.25 -11.72 9.79
CA LEU A 17 6.61 -11.39 8.51
C LEU A 17 5.08 -11.53 8.57
N LEU A 18 4.58 -12.57 9.25
CA LEU A 18 3.15 -12.75 9.48
C LEU A 18 2.57 -11.60 10.30
N LYS A 19 3.26 -11.21 11.39
CA LYS A 19 2.87 -10.08 12.23
C LYS A 19 2.79 -8.77 11.44
N MET A 20 3.77 -8.49 10.58
CA MET A 20 3.74 -7.32 9.69
C MET A 20 2.52 -7.33 8.77
N GLY A 21 2.14 -8.49 8.23
CA GLY A 21 0.94 -8.62 7.41
C GLY A 21 -0.35 -8.35 8.17
N ILE A 22 -0.44 -8.83 9.41
CA ILE A 22 -1.58 -8.57 10.31
C ILE A 22 -1.68 -7.09 10.64
N GLU A 23 -0.58 -6.46 11.05
CA GLU A 23 -0.56 -5.02 11.36
C GLU A 23 -0.97 -4.15 10.17
N ALA A 24 -0.54 -4.51 8.95
CA ALA A 24 -0.95 -3.79 7.74
C ALA A 24 -2.44 -3.96 7.42
N LYS A 25 -2.99 -5.16 7.64
CA LYS A 25 -4.41 -5.43 7.49
C LYS A 25 -5.23 -4.60 8.49
N GLU A 26 -4.89 -4.67 9.76
CA GLU A 26 -5.58 -3.94 10.84
C GLU A 26 -5.56 -2.44 10.60
N PHE A 27 -4.42 -1.88 10.17
CA PHE A 27 -4.33 -0.47 9.84
C PHE A 27 -5.23 -0.10 8.64
N ALA A 28 -5.22 -0.89 7.57
CA ALA A 28 -6.09 -0.65 6.42
C ALA A 28 -7.58 -0.71 6.81
N GLU A 29 -7.98 -1.69 7.63
CA GLU A 29 -9.36 -1.83 8.12
C GLU A 29 -9.77 -0.64 9.01
N SER A 30 -8.86 -0.11 9.83
CA SER A 30 -9.16 1.06 10.67
C SER A 30 -9.42 2.36 9.89
N LEU A 31 -9.03 2.42 8.61
CA LEU A 31 -9.32 3.56 7.73
C LEU A 31 -10.67 3.41 7.01
N ILE A 32 -11.32 2.25 7.11
CA ILE A 32 -12.57 1.93 6.44
C ILE A 32 -13.65 1.80 7.51
N TYR A 33 -14.50 2.81 7.64
CA TYR A 33 -15.59 2.78 8.60
C TYR A 33 -16.70 1.85 8.13
N PRO A 34 -17.32 1.07 9.04
CA PRO A 34 -18.57 0.38 8.76
C PRO A 34 -19.61 1.38 8.24
N ASP A 35 -20.43 0.94 7.28
CA ASP A 35 -21.53 1.70 6.68
C ASP A 35 -21.15 2.98 5.91
N GLU A 36 -19.85 3.22 5.65
CA GLU A 36 -19.39 4.28 4.75
C GLU A 36 -19.16 3.76 3.33
N TRP A 37 -19.53 4.59 2.35
CA TRP A 37 -19.22 4.33 0.95
C TRP A 37 -17.76 4.63 0.66
N VAL A 38 -17.11 3.76 -0.12
CA VAL A 38 -15.80 4.02 -0.70
C VAL A 38 -15.95 4.41 -2.17
N HIS A 39 -15.13 5.36 -2.62
CA HIS A 39 -15.03 5.69 -4.04
C HIS A 39 -13.84 4.97 -4.64
N VAL A 40 -14.03 4.32 -5.79
CA VAL A 40 -12.97 3.65 -6.54
C VAL A 40 -12.77 4.37 -7.86
N GLU A 41 -11.61 4.99 -8.02
CA GLU A 41 -11.18 5.61 -9.27
C GLU A 41 -10.38 4.58 -10.06
N PHE A 42 -11.03 3.95 -11.05
CA PHE A 42 -10.41 2.87 -11.84
C PHE A 42 -9.32 3.38 -12.78
N ASP A 43 -8.31 2.53 -12.99
CA ASP A 43 -7.31 2.75 -14.04
C ASP A 43 -7.88 2.38 -15.44
N TRP A 44 -7.13 2.70 -16.50
CA TRP A 44 -7.49 2.40 -17.90
C TRP A 44 -7.91 0.93 -18.12
N ILE A 45 -7.15 0.01 -17.53
CA ILE A 45 -7.43 -1.42 -17.46
C ILE A 45 -8.05 -1.65 -16.10
N LYS A 46 -9.36 -1.91 -16.08
CA LYS A 46 -10.12 -2.14 -14.84
C LYS A 46 -9.75 -3.44 -14.14
N ARG A 47 -9.35 -4.47 -14.89
CA ARG A 47 -8.97 -5.78 -14.36
C ARG A 47 -7.67 -6.25 -14.96
N ASP A 48 -6.75 -6.68 -14.12
CA ASP A 48 -5.52 -7.32 -14.59
C ASP A 48 -5.78 -8.76 -15.11
N PRO A 49 -4.78 -9.46 -15.69
CA PRO A 49 -4.94 -10.84 -16.15
C PRO A 49 -5.33 -11.83 -15.05
N GLN A 50 -5.18 -11.46 -13.78
CA GLN A 50 -5.55 -12.26 -12.61
C GLN A 50 -6.97 -11.94 -12.12
N GLY A 51 -7.68 -11.05 -12.82
CA GLY A 51 -9.06 -10.65 -12.53
C GLY A 51 -9.20 -9.62 -11.41
N ARG A 52 -8.10 -9.09 -10.87
CA ARG A 52 -8.10 -8.12 -9.76
C ARG A 52 -8.51 -6.75 -10.27
N LEU A 53 -9.36 -6.05 -9.51
CA LEU A 53 -9.74 -4.68 -9.83
C LEU A 53 -8.55 -3.74 -9.61
N MET A 54 -8.28 -2.90 -10.61
CA MET A 54 -7.19 -1.93 -10.61
C MET A 54 -7.76 -0.53 -10.47
N GLY A 55 -7.43 0.15 -9.37
CA GLY A 55 -7.88 1.50 -9.09
C GLY A 55 -7.36 2.04 -7.77
N TYR A 56 -7.63 3.31 -7.55
CA TYR A 56 -7.31 4.01 -6.30
C TYR A 56 -8.58 4.10 -5.46
N VAL A 57 -8.46 3.73 -4.19
CA VAL A 57 -9.59 3.74 -3.26
C VAL A 57 -9.54 5.02 -2.46
N TYR A 58 -10.69 5.68 -2.32
CA TYR A 58 -10.87 6.86 -1.51
C TYR A 58 -11.87 6.55 -0.40
N VAL A 59 -11.44 6.85 0.81
CA VAL A 59 -12.21 6.80 2.05
C VAL A 59 -12.40 8.23 2.57
N ARG A 60 -13.14 8.42 3.66
CA ARG A 60 -13.36 9.73 4.29
C ARG A 60 -12.07 10.52 4.56
N GLY A 61 -10.99 9.82 4.92
CA GLY A 61 -9.67 10.41 5.17
C GLY A 61 -8.86 10.78 3.92
N GLY A 62 -9.38 10.52 2.72
CA GLY A 62 -8.71 10.75 1.44
C GLY A 62 -8.33 9.46 0.71
N MET A 63 -7.29 9.51 -0.12
CA MET A 63 -6.85 8.36 -0.90
C MET A 63 -6.21 7.32 0.00
N LEU A 64 -6.87 6.16 0.16
CA LEU A 64 -6.42 5.05 0.99
C LEU A 64 -4.99 4.61 0.63
N ASN A 65 -4.67 4.53 -0.66
CA ASN A 65 -3.33 4.16 -1.14
C ASN A 65 -2.24 5.10 -0.58
N ALA A 66 -2.50 6.42 -0.57
CA ALA A 66 -1.57 7.42 -0.05
C ALA A 66 -1.46 7.32 1.48
N LEU A 67 -2.58 7.15 2.18
CA LEU A 67 -2.63 6.98 3.64
C LEU A 67 -1.82 5.76 4.10
N LEU A 68 -1.92 4.64 3.38
CA LEU A 68 -1.13 3.44 3.66
C LEU A 68 0.37 3.69 3.50
N ILE A 69 0.78 4.42 2.46
CA ILE A 69 2.19 4.73 2.21
C ILE A 69 2.72 5.70 3.27
N GLU A 70 1.98 6.77 3.57
CA GLU A 70 2.35 7.80 4.55
C GLU A 70 2.57 7.24 5.96
N ASN A 71 1.76 6.25 6.33
CA ASN A 71 1.82 5.60 7.64
C ASN A 71 2.76 4.39 7.65
N GLY A 72 3.38 4.04 6.52
CA GLY A 72 4.39 2.99 6.43
C GLY A 72 3.83 1.57 6.37
N TYR A 73 2.61 1.40 5.86
CA TYR A 73 1.96 0.10 5.66
C TYR A 73 1.90 -0.34 4.18
N ALA A 74 2.39 0.50 3.27
CA ALA A 74 2.57 0.17 1.87
C ALA A 74 3.85 0.82 1.30
N ARG A 75 4.29 0.32 0.14
CA ARG A 75 5.44 0.84 -0.62
C ARG A 75 4.99 1.44 -1.94
N ALA A 76 5.66 2.50 -2.40
CA ALA A 76 5.38 3.11 -3.69
C ALA A 76 6.01 2.30 -4.82
N ARG A 77 5.34 1.24 -5.27
CA ARG A 77 5.85 0.41 -6.38
C ARG A 77 5.56 1.06 -7.73
N LEU A 78 6.49 1.90 -8.19
CA LEU A 78 6.33 2.69 -9.42
C LEU A 78 6.86 2.04 -10.71
N SER A 79 7.14 0.73 -10.71
CA SER A 79 7.78 0.04 -11.84
C SER A 79 6.83 -0.39 -12.97
N PHE A 80 5.54 -0.07 -12.88
CA PHE A 80 4.53 -0.39 -13.89
C PHE A 80 4.02 0.90 -14.55
N PRO A 81 3.52 0.85 -15.80
CA PRO A 81 2.92 2.01 -16.44
C PRO A 81 1.68 2.47 -15.66
N PHE A 82 1.65 3.75 -15.29
CA PHE A 82 0.48 4.45 -14.74
C PHE A 82 -0.09 5.34 -15.85
N PRO A 83 -1.11 4.89 -16.60
CA PRO A 83 -1.70 5.69 -17.67
C PRO A 83 -2.77 6.66 -17.15
N MET A 84 -3.05 6.66 -15.85
CA MET A 84 -4.10 7.43 -15.22
C MET A 84 -3.85 8.95 -15.27
N ARG A 85 -4.40 9.64 -16.27
CA ARG A 85 -4.42 11.11 -16.34
C ARG A 85 -5.74 11.65 -15.73
N PRO A 86 -5.72 12.76 -14.98
CA PRO A 86 -4.62 13.72 -14.80
C PRO A 86 -3.73 13.48 -13.55
N LYS A 87 -4.08 12.56 -12.65
CA LYS A 87 -3.41 12.42 -11.34
C LYS A 87 -2.03 11.78 -11.37
N LYS A 88 -1.62 11.17 -12.50
CA LYS A 88 -0.33 10.51 -12.68
C LYS A 88 0.84 11.32 -12.11
N ASP A 89 0.96 12.58 -12.49
CA ASP A 89 2.12 13.39 -12.15
C ASP A 89 2.19 13.65 -10.64
N TRP A 90 1.04 13.87 -10.00
CA TRP A 90 0.95 13.97 -8.55
C TRP A 90 1.32 12.65 -7.87
N ILE A 91 0.83 11.50 -8.34
CA ILE A 91 1.15 10.19 -7.76
C ILE A 91 2.65 9.88 -7.85
N LEU A 92 3.25 10.14 -9.02
CA LEU A 92 4.69 9.91 -9.26
C LEU A 92 5.58 10.80 -8.39
N LEU A 93 5.09 11.97 -7.97
CA LEU A 93 5.79 12.87 -7.05
C LEU A 93 5.53 12.52 -5.57
N GLU A 94 4.26 12.33 -5.21
CA GLU A 94 3.82 12.27 -3.82
C GLU A 94 4.10 10.91 -3.18
N PHE A 95 3.84 9.79 -3.87
CA PHE A 95 4.00 8.46 -3.27
C PHE A 95 5.45 8.21 -2.82
N PRO A 96 6.50 8.50 -3.63
CA PRO A 96 7.89 8.38 -3.17
C PRO A 96 8.24 9.35 -2.04
N TYR A 97 7.60 10.52 -1.98
CA TYR A 97 7.80 11.48 -0.91
C TYR A 97 7.22 10.97 0.43
N LEU A 98 5.98 10.47 0.40
CA LEU A 98 5.32 9.86 1.55
C LEU A 98 6.09 8.63 2.06
N GLU A 99 6.55 7.74 1.16
CA GLU A 99 7.34 6.57 1.54
C GLU A 99 8.66 6.99 2.21
N ARG A 100 9.36 7.99 1.67
CA ARG A 100 10.59 8.51 2.30
C ARG A 100 10.34 9.09 3.68
N LYS A 101 9.24 9.81 3.89
CA LYS A 101 8.84 10.33 5.21
C LYS A 101 8.55 9.19 6.19
N ALA A 102 7.74 8.21 5.79
CA ALA A 102 7.42 7.05 6.60
C ALA A 102 8.68 6.27 7.02
N LYS A 103 9.60 6.07 6.07
CA LYS A 103 10.89 5.40 6.30
C LYS A 103 11.79 6.17 7.28
N ARG A 104 11.97 7.48 7.08
CA ARG A 104 12.78 8.31 8.00
C ARG A 104 12.20 8.32 9.41
N GLY A 105 10.87 8.36 9.52
CA GLY A 105 10.17 8.32 10.80
C GLY A 105 10.01 6.92 11.40
N LYS A 106 10.53 5.86 10.77
CA LYS A 106 10.32 4.46 11.18
C LYS A 106 8.84 4.12 11.43
N ARG A 107 7.92 4.71 10.66
CA ARG A 107 6.47 4.53 10.80
C ARG A 107 6.02 3.13 10.35
N GLY A 108 4.94 2.63 10.92
CA GLY A 108 4.31 1.38 10.50
C GLY A 108 5.32 0.23 10.42
N LEU A 109 5.41 -0.39 9.26
CA LEU A 109 6.29 -1.53 9.02
C LEU A 109 7.78 -1.16 8.92
N TRP A 110 8.12 0.12 8.73
CA TRP A 110 9.52 0.57 8.70
C TRP A 110 10.24 0.39 10.05
N LYS A 111 9.50 0.22 11.17
CA LYS A 111 10.07 -0.09 12.49
C LYS A 111 10.79 -1.44 12.54
N TYR A 112 10.43 -2.37 11.66
CA TYR A 112 11.07 -3.68 11.51
C TYR A 112 12.39 -3.62 10.72
N GLY A 113 12.80 -2.42 10.27
CA GLY A 113 14.04 -2.18 9.53
C GLY A 113 13.91 -2.54 8.05
N ARG A 114 13.78 -3.83 7.73
CA ARG A 114 13.70 -4.31 6.34
C ARG A 114 12.25 -4.44 5.89
N PHE A 115 11.78 -3.41 5.20
CA PHE A 115 10.49 -3.34 4.53
C PHE A 115 10.68 -2.87 3.08
#